data_AF-A0A661BG68-F1
#
_entry.id   AF-A0A661BG68-F1
#
_cell.length_a   1.000
_cell.length_b   1.000
_cell.length_c   1.000
_cell.angle_alpha   90.00
_cell.angle_beta   90.00
_cell.angle_gamma   90.00
#
_symmetry.space_group_name_H-M   'P 1'
#
loop_
_entity.id
_entity.type
_entity.pdbx_description
1 polymer ?
#
loop_
_entity_poly.entity_id
_entity_poly.type
_entity_poly.pdbx_seq_one_letter_code
_entity_poly.pdbx_strand_id
1 'polypeptide(L)'
;LYSGRIWETHLNNAINTISKHHKIFLALPNVPENYTLTRIYTYASYLLIADDSAYYANARKYSIFAHFPEMDLPIGTPIDTAESTISELRDSSGCFIRRFTGGLVVVNPTDSSVTPSISIPPYKVRVTNGTTMDGSRLFVVRATTARLAPHSAAIFLNDSIASPNIQRITFSPEMLTDSTANKVMVKISSPGSLYVEAALHKLGLSMHTRLYDDGTHGDTAAGDSVFTTTFEIPLGAIADTTDVKIVAYNSYGLVAVRSANVVVKPSDTLNILPNWSFEWDVDNDMNPDGWRPYYNGFIYDTSGTCAYSGHRSIMCQSTTDDSSYGAYMVLDINQTTPKDLLIFGYSKAESVGGVENNHYSIYVDGYCADGTRLYGECARFHVGTHDWQYSSHIIHPPSPIRRIILYALFRRHTGKVWFDHFGVYEITSTSEKYFNKPKTISIIAFPNPFNKATHILIPEIGGVKTKTQKFVDIYDITGHIIAKLPTKDGSATWKPQNEIGSGIYFASIKINGKSYFAKLIYIK
;
A
#
# COMPACT_ATOMS: atom_id res chain seq x y z
N LEU A 1 -8.05 33.10 29.00
CA LEU A 1 -9.44 32.80 29.43
C LEU A 1 -10.13 34.13 29.67
N TYR A 2 -11.34 34.32 29.14
CA TYR A 2 -12.09 35.56 29.34
C TYR A 2 -12.66 35.60 30.76
N SER A 3 -12.98 36.81 31.26
CA SER A 3 -13.73 36.93 32.52
C SER A 3 -15.06 36.18 32.43
N GLY A 4 -15.58 35.68 33.56
CA GLY A 4 -16.85 34.93 33.59
C GLY A 4 -18.01 35.67 32.93
N ARG A 5 -18.05 37.01 33.06
CA ARG A 5 -19.08 37.86 32.42
C ARG A 5 -19.03 37.83 30.89
N ILE A 6 -17.84 37.80 30.30
CA ILE A 6 -17.69 37.69 28.84
C ILE A 6 -18.08 36.28 28.38
N TRP A 7 -17.69 35.24 29.12
CA TRP A 7 -18.10 33.86 28.84
C TRP A 7 -19.63 33.71 28.83
N GLU A 8 -20.33 34.25 29.82
CA GLU A 8 -21.80 34.23 29.88
C GLU A 8 -22.42 34.99 28.71
N THR A 9 -21.86 36.14 28.34
CA THR A 9 -22.32 36.93 27.19
C THR A 9 -22.23 36.11 25.89
N HIS A 10 -21.13 35.37 25.70
CA HIS A 10 -20.96 34.54 24.50
C HIS A 10 -21.99 33.40 24.45
N LEU A 11 -22.26 32.72 25.56
CA LEU A 11 -23.28 31.66 25.60
C LEU A 11 -24.70 32.20 25.43
N ASN A 12 -25.02 33.35 26.03
CA ASN A 12 -26.32 34.00 25.81
C ASN A 12 -26.51 34.42 24.34
N ASN A 13 -25.45 34.91 23.68
CA ASN A 13 -25.51 35.22 22.26
C ASN A 13 -25.77 33.96 21.43
N ALA A 14 -25.10 32.85 21.74
CA ALA A 14 -25.34 31.57 21.08
C ALA A 14 -26.79 31.09 21.26
N ILE A 15 -27.32 31.12 22.50
CA ILE A 15 -28.72 30.80 22.78
C ILE A 15 -29.65 31.69 21.95
N ASN A 16 -29.45 33.01 21.93
CA ASN A 16 -30.28 33.91 21.12
C ASN A 16 -30.20 33.59 19.61
N THR A 17 -29.01 33.26 19.09
CA THR A 17 -28.82 32.84 17.70
C THR A 17 -29.65 31.60 17.37
N ILE A 18 -29.66 30.62 18.28
CA ILE A 18 -30.37 29.35 18.14
C ILE A 18 -31.88 29.53 18.36
N SER A 19 -32.30 29.94 19.55
CA SER A 19 -33.69 29.89 20.00
C SER A 19 -34.55 31.05 19.46
N LYS A 20 -33.98 32.26 19.31
CA LYS A 20 -34.73 33.44 18.84
C LYS A 20 -34.60 33.69 17.35
N HIS A 21 -33.43 33.42 16.78
CA HIS A 21 -33.16 33.71 15.38
C HIS A 21 -33.22 32.47 14.48
N HIS A 22 -33.36 31.27 15.06
CA HIS A 22 -33.43 29.99 14.35
C HIS A 22 -32.26 29.85 13.35
N LYS A 23 -31.05 30.19 13.80
CA LYS A 23 -29.82 30.11 13.04
C LYS A 23 -28.93 29.02 13.60
N ILE A 24 -28.12 28.45 12.71
CA ILE A 24 -27.06 27.53 13.09
C ILE A 24 -25.96 28.30 13.82
N PHE A 25 -25.52 27.77 14.96
CA PHE A 25 -24.38 28.26 15.72
C PHE A 25 -23.22 27.27 15.63
N LEU A 26 -22.00 27.77 15.45
CA LEU A 26 -20.78 26.95 15.43
C LEU A 26 -19.78 27.50 16.45
N ALA A 27 -19.48 26.72 17.49
CA ALA A 27 -18.43 27.03 18.45
C ALA A 27 -17.05 26.64 17.89
N LEU A 28 -16.12 27.60 17.82
CA LEU A 28 -14.75 27.43 17.33
C LEU A 28 -13.73 28.03 18.32
N PRO A 29 -13.35 27.33 19.39
CA PRO A 29 -12.53 27.92 20.45
C PRO A 29 -11.03 27.93 20.15
N ASN A 30 -10.56 27.23 19.11
CA ASN A 30 -9.15 27.23 18.67
C ASN A 30 -8.16 26.88 19.82
N VAL A 31 -8.49 25.84 20.59
CA VAL A 31 -7.69 25.36 21.72
C VAL A 31 -6.60 24.40 21.21
N PRO A 32 -5.33 24.62 21.57
CA PRO A 32 -4.24 23.68 21.29
C PRO A 32 -4.51 22.26 21.81
N GLU A 33 -4.07 21.28 21.03
CA GLU A 33 -4.30 19.84 21.26
C GLU A 33 -3.71 19.32 22.58
N ASN A 34 -2.66 19.97 23.10
CA ASN A 34 -1.99 19.62 24.35
C ASN A 34 -2.64 20.25 25.59
N TYR A 35 -3.62 21.16 25.43
CA TYR A 35 -4.33 21.79 26.54
C TYR A 35 -5.64 21.07 26.85
N THR A 36 -5.52 19.83 27.31
CA THR A 36 -6.65 18.92 27.59
C THR A 36 -7.69 19.51 28.56
N LEU A 37 -7.26 20.19 29.62
CA LEU A 37 -8.20 20.84 30.55
C LEU A 37 -8.99 21.98 29.90
N THR A 38 -8.34 22.79 29.07
CA THR A 38 -8.99 23.88 28.34
C THR A 38 -9.95 23.34 27.28
N ARG A 39 -9.57 22.24 26.60
CA ARG A 39 -10.44 21.53 25.66
C ARG A 39 -11.72 21.02 26.32
N ILE A 40 -11.59 20.39 27.49
CA ILE A 40 -12.74 19.97 28.29
C ILE A 40 -13.58 21.18 28.73
N TYR A 41 -12.96 22.29 29.12
CA TYR A 41 -13.68 23.51 29.49
C TYR A 41 -14.53 24.06 28.34
N THR A 42 -13.97 24.17 27.13
CA THR A 42 -14.70 24.71 25.97
C THR A 42 -15.75 23.75 25.45
N TYR A 43 -15.47 22.44 25.43
CA TYR A 43 -16.45 21.43 25.04
C TYR A 43 -17.60 21.35 26.05
N ALA A 44 -17.32 21.33 27.35
CA ALA A 44 -18.34 21.39 28.39
C ALA A 44 -19.18 22.68 28.33
N SER A 45 -18.55 23.82 28.05
CA SER A 45 -19.27 25.09 27.86
C SER A 45 -20.23 25.02 26.67
N TYR A 46 -19.82 24.40 25.56
CA TYR A 46 -20.69 24.13 24.42
C TYR A 46 -21.83 23.17 24.80
N LEU A 47 -21.57 22.10 25.55
CA LEU A 47 -22.63 21.17 25.97
C LEU A 47 -23.73 21.85 26.77
N LEU A 48 -23.46 22.94 27.49
CA LEU A 48 -24.52 23.70 28.18
C LEU A 48 -25.56 24.31 27.22
N ILE A 49 -25.21 24.53 25.96
CA ILE A 49 -26.06 25.12 24.92
C ILE A 49 -26.31 24.18 23.73
N ALA A 50 -25.75 22.97 23.74
CA ALA A 50 -25.84 22.03 22.63
C ALA A 50 -27.30 21.63 22.34
N ASP A 51 -27.65 21.63 21.06
CA ASP A 51 -28.92 21.22 20.49
C ASP A 51 -28.74 20.87 18.99
N ASP A 52 -29.83 20.62 18.27
CA ASP A 52 -29.79 20.24 16.84
C ASP A 52 -29.29 21.37 15.90
N SER A 53 -29.23 22.62 16.38
CA SER A 53 -28.77 23.80 15.64
C SER A 53 -27.39 24.28 16.08
N ALA A 54 -26.74 23.61 17.03
CA ALA A 54 -25.45 24.01 17.59
C ALA A 54 -24.38 22.95 17.31
N TYR A 55 -23.30 23.37 16.65
CA TYR A 55 -22.16 22.53 16.32
C TYR A 55 -20.92 22.97 17.08
N TYR A 56 -20.02 22.03 17.33
CA TYR A 56 -18.71 22.29 17.93
C TYR A 56 -17.61 21.78 17.02
N ALA A 57 -16.61 22.61 16.78
CA ALA A 57 -15.36 22.18 16.20
C ALA A 57 -14.20 22.87 16.91
N ASN A 58 -13.07 22.20 16.96
CA ASN A 58 -11.85 22.77 17.50
C ASN A 58 -10.73 22.53 16.51
N ALA A 59 -10.06 23.58 16.06
CA ALA A 59 -8.94 23.47 15.16
C ALA A 59 -8.05 24.70 15.33
N ARG A 60 -6.72 24.47 15.34
CA ARG A 60 -5.74 25.55 15.34
C ARG A 60 -5.32 25.99 13.96
N LYS A 61 -5.48 25.09 13.00
CA LYS A 61 -5.13 25.30 11.61
C LYS A 61 -6.23 24.66 10.78
N TYR A 62 -7.03 25.48 10.11
CA TYR A 62 -8.19 25.00 9.34
C TYR A 62 -7.82 24.22 8.07
N SER A 63 -6.52 24.14 7.75
CA SER A 63 -6.01 23.35 6.63
C SER A 63 -5.65 21.90 7.02
N ILE A 64 -5.79 21.53 8.29
CA ILE A 64 -5.55 20.16 8.76
C ILE A 64 -6.82 19.63 9.42
N PHE A 65 -7.13 18.37 9.17
CA PHE A 65 -8.21 17.70 9.86
C PHE A 65 -7.82 17.50 11.33
N ALA A 66 -8.58 18.12 12.24
CA ALA A 66 -8.37 18.03 13.67
C ALA A 66 -9.62 17.44 14.32
N HIS A 67 -9.56 16.16 14.65
CA HIS A 67 -10.63 15.46 15.36
C HIS A 67 -10.17 15.15 16.77
N PHE A 68 -10.93 15.56 17.78
CA PHE A 68 -10.57 15.37 19.18
C PHE A 68 -11.48 14.33 19.83
N PRO A 69 -10.96 13.42 20.66
CA PRO A 69 -11.72 12.29 21.17
C PRO A 69 -12.92 12.67 22.07
N GLU A 70 -12.95 13.86 22.68
CA GLU A 70 -14.12 14.37 23.40
C GLU A 70 -15.31 14.68 22.49
N MET A 71 -15.11 14.88 21.18
CA MET A 71 -16.19 15.17 20.24
C MET A 71 -17.13 13.96 20.04
N ASP A 72 -16.64 12.74 20.29
CA ASP A 72 -17.40 11.49 20.18
C ASP A 72 -18.11 11.09 21.49
N LEU A 73 -18.18 11.99 22.48
CA LEU A 73 -18.70 11.65 23.80
C LEU A 73 -20.18 11.21 23.74
N PRO A 74 -20.52 9.96 24.11
CA PRO A 74 -21.90 9.47 24.12
C PRO A 74 -22.63 9.90 25.40
N ILE A 75 -22.78 11.20 25.63
CA ILE A 75 -23.44 11.73 26.85
C ILE A 75 -24.98 11.68 26.79
N GLY A 76 -25.54 11.47 25.60
CA GLY A 76 -26.98 11.35 25.38
C GLY A 76 -27.70 12.67 25.18
N THR A 77 -29.03 12.65 25.30
CA THR A 77 -29.90 13.82 25.10
C THR A 77 -29.96 14.69 26.35
N PRO A 78 -30.10 16.03 26.20
CA PRO A 78 -30.24 16.92 27.34
C PRO A 78 -31.57 16.69 28.08
N ILE A 79 -31.51 16.76 29.41
CA ILE A 79 -32.67 16.73 30.32
C ILE A 79 -33.06 18.17 30.72
N ASP A 80 -32.05 19.01 30.94
CA ASP A 80 -32.24 20.43 31.23
C ASP A 80 -31.94 21.25 29.97
N THR A 81 -32.60 22.41 29.79
CA THR A 81 -32.35 23.34 28.69
C THR A 81 -32.36 24.77 29.19
N ALA A 82 -31.46 25.60 28.66
CA ALA A 82 -31.53 27.05 28.77
C ALA A 82 -32.21 27.63 27.52
N GLU A 83 -33.38 28.23 27.67
CA GLU A 83 -34.18 28.71 26.54
C GLU A 83 -33.87 30.16 26.17
N SER A 84 -33.77 31.04 27.18
CA SER A 84 -33.58 32.48 27.01
C SER A 84 -32.21 32.96 27.46
N THR A 85 -31.68 32.38 28.53
CA THR A 85 -30.36 32.73 29.06
C THR A 85 -29.68 31.54 29.72
N ILE A 86 -28.36 31.48 29.59
CA ILE A 86 -27.53 30.48 30.24
C ILE A 86 -27.68 30.51 31.77
N SER A 87 -28.10 31.64 32.35
CA SER A 87 -28.33 31.76 33.80
C SER A 87 -29.44 30.84 34.32
N GLU A 88 -30.31 30.31 33.46
CA GLU A 88 -31.29 29.28 33.82
C GLU A 88 -30.65 27.99 34.31
N LEU A 89 -29.41 27.71 33.89
CA LEU A 89 -28.62 26.55 34.31
C LEU A 89 -27.66 26.87 35.47
N ARG A 90 -27.71 28.08 36.03
CA ARG A 90 -26.80 28.49 37.11
C ARG A 90 -27.29 27.95 38.46
N ASP A 91 -26.39 27.33 39.21
CA ASP A 91 -26.63 26.92 40.59
C ASP A 91 -26.25 28.01 41.60
N SER A 92 -26.53 27.78 42.89
CA SER A 92 -26.24 28.72 43.97
C SER A 92 -24.73 28.93 44.23
N SER A 93 -23.87 28.03 43.75
CA SER A 93 -22.41 28.18 43.82
C SER A 93 -21.84 29.05 42.71
N GLY A 94 -22.66 29.40 41.71
CA GLY A 94 -22.24 30.10 40.50
C GLY A 94 -21.73 29.17 39.39
N CYS A 95 -21.80 27.85 39.58
CA CYS A 95 -21.57 26.88 38.52
C CYS A 95 -22.76 26.88 37.55
N PHE A 96 -22.49 26.46 36.32
CA PHE A 96 -23.51 26.17 35.33
C PHE A 96 -23.57 24.67 35.12
N ILE A 97 -24.77 24.12 35.24
CA ILE A 97 -25.00 22.68 35.32
C ILE A 97 -26.07 22.27 34.33
N ARG A 98 -25.79 21.26 33.52
CA ARG A 98 -26.78 20.66 32.61
C ARG A 98 -26.77 19.14 32.73
N ARG A 99 -27.93 18.55 32.97
CA ARG A 99 -28.11 17.09 32.97
C ARG A 99 -28.39 16.56 31.58
N PHE A 100 -27.90 15.37 31.32
CA PHE A 100 -28.12 14.56 30.13
C PHE A 100 -28.52 13.15 30.54
N THR A 101 -29.14 12.39 29.63
CA THR A 101 -29.55 11.00 29.92
C THR A 101 -28.37 10.09 30.31
N GLY A 102 -27.17 10.33 29.77
CA GLY A 102 -25.95 9.58 30.09
C GLY A 102 -25.02 10.24 31.11
N GLY A 103 -25.33 11.44 31.60
CA GLY A 103 -24.39 12.15 32.47
C GLY A 103 -24.75 13.58 32.88
N LEU A 104 -23.74 14.30 33.33
CA LEU A 104 -23.84 15.64 33.89
C LEU A 104 -22.66 16.49 33.43
N VAL A 105 -22.94 17.72 33.01
CA VAL A 105 -21.92 18.72 32.68
C VAL A 105 -21.95 19.81 33.74
N VAL A 106 -20.76 20.20 34.23
CA VAL A 106 -20.58 21.26 35.22
C VAL A 106 -19.46 22.19 34.75
N VAL A 107 -19.75 23.48 34.64
CA VAL A 107 -18.78 24.52 34.27
C VAL A 107 -18.67 25.54 35.39
N ASN A 108 -17.44 25.82 35.83
CA ASN A 108 -17.12 26.92 36.74
C ASN A 108 -16.44 28.06 35.96
N PRO A 109 -17.17 29.13 35.60
CA PRO A 109 -16.61 30.31 34.95
C PRO A 109 -16.11 31.37 35.94
N THR A 110 -16.16 31.10 37.24
CA THR A 110 -15.78 32.07 38.28
C THR A 110 -14.25 32.09 38.50
N ASP A 111 -13.79 33.15 39.17
CA ASP A 111 -12.40 33.31 39.59
C ASP A 111 -12.05 32.51 40.86
N SER A 112 -13.00 31.77 41.42
CA SER A 112 -12.84 31.01 42.66
C SER A 112 -13.05 29.51 42.43
N SER A 113 -12.44 28.69 43.30
CA SER A 113 -12.79 27.27 43.34
C SER A 113 -14.17 27.11 43.97
N VAL A 114 -14.99 26.23 43.40
CA VAL A 114 -16.39 26.03 43.83
C VAL A 114 -16.70 24.54 43.93
N THR A 115 -17.62 24.21 44.82
CA THR A 115 -18.17 22.85 44.98
C THR A 115 -19.68 22.96 44.86
N PRO A 116 -20.27 22.64 43.69
CA PRO A 116 -21.72 22.71 43.50
C PRO A 116 -22.42 21.68 44.38
N SER A 117 -23.60 22.04 44.88
CA SER A 117 -24.43 21.15 45.72
C SER A 117 -25.24 20.20 44.84
N ILE A 118 -24.56 19.27 44.16
CA ILE A 118 -25.18 18.33 43.23
C ILE A 118 -24.64 16.91 43.41
N SER A 119 -25.51 15.92 43.19
CA SER A 119 -25.08 14.52 43.05
C SER A 119 -24.38 14.34 41.71
N ILE A 120 -23.14 13.86 41.74
CA ILE A 120 -22.35 13.63 40.53
C ILE A 120 -22.37 12.15 40.11
N PRO A 121 -22.45 11.86 38.79
CA PRO A 121 -22.18 10.53 38.27
C PRO A 121 -20.79 10.01 38.67
N PRO A 122 -20.60 8.68 38.74
CA PRO A 122 -19.40 8.06 39.32
C PRO A 122 -18.13 8.20 38.48
N TYR A 123 -18.22 8.63 37.22
CA TYR A 123 -17.10 8.66 36.29
C TYR A 123 -16.87 10.07 35.75
N LYS A 124 -15.66 10.61 35.88
CA LYS A 124 -15.27 11.91 35.34
C LYS A 124 -14.44 11.72 34.07
N VAL A 125 -14.84 12.37 32.98
CA VAL A 125 -14.16 12.32 31.68
C VAL A 125 -12.73 12.87 31.77
N ARG A 126 -11.82 12.23 31.03
CA ARG A 126 -10.45 12.65 30.75
C ARG A 126 -10.15 12.40 29.29
N VAL A 127 -9.22 13.19 28.77
CA VAL A 127 -8.64 13.02 27.43
C VAL A 127 -7.13 13.10 27.53
N THR A 128 -6.44 12.38 26.65
CA THR A 128 -4.99 12.52 26.48
C THR A 128 -4.66 13.68 25.54
N ASN A 129 -3.38 14.06 25.45
CA ASN A 129 -2.93 15.10 24.53
C ASN A 129 -3.09 14.65 23.07
N GLY A 130 -3.16 15.61 22.14
CA GLY A 130 -3.20 15.35 20.70
C GLY A 130 -4.62 15.19 20.15
N THR A 131 -4.70 14.85 18.87
CA THR A 131 -5.94 14.51 18.16
C THR A 131 -6.15 13.00 18.13
N THR A 132 -7.36 12.55 17.78
CA THR A 132 -7.64 11.12 17.54
C THR A 132 -6.66 10.51 16.53
N MET A 133 -6.22 11.30 15.53
CA MET A 133 -5.25 10.88 14.52
C MET A 133 -3.86 10.59 15.09
N ASP A 134 -3.52 11.23 16.22
CA ASP A 134 -2.25 11.05 16.93
C ASP A 134 -2.34 9.99 18.04
N GLY A 135 -3.44 9.21 18.07
CA GLY A 135 -3.71 8.24 19.12
C GLY A 135 -4.19 8.85 20.42
N SER A 136 -4.71 10.10 20.39
CA SER A 136 -5.40 10.67 21.55
C SER A 136 -6.67 9.89 21.87
N ARG A 137 -7.00 9.79 23.15
CA ARG A 137 -8.05 8.91 23.66
C ARG A 137 -8.90 9.63 24.70
N LEU A 138 -10.19 9.31 24.71
CA LEU A 138 -11.10 9.61 25.80
C LEU A 138 -11.16 8.42 26.76
N PHE A 139 -11.22 8.70 28.04
CA PHE A 139 -11.42 7.69 29.07
C PHE A 139 -12.04 8.34 30.30
N VAL A 140 -12.48 7.53 31.25
CA VAL A 140 -13.01 8.04 32.52
C VAL A 140 -12.18 7.59 33.72
N VAL A 141 -12.23 8.39 34.77
CA VAL A 141 -11.67 8.06 36.09
C VAL A 141 -12.78 8.15 37.14
N ARG A 142 -12.64 7.44 38.27
CA ARG A 142 -13.61 7.56 39.38
C ARG A 142 -13.69 9.02 39.86
N ALA A 143 -14.91 9.54 39.91
CA ALA A 143 -15.19 10.85 40.43
C ALA A 143 -15.31 10.79 41.96
N THR A 144 -14.52 11.59 42.65
CA THR A 144 -14.53 11.68 44.13
C THR A 144 -15.06 13.00 44.63
N THR A 145 -15.18 14.00 43.75
CA THR A 145 -15.64 15.35 44.11
C THR A 145 -16.17 16.09 42.89
N ALA A 146 -17.17 16.94 43.13
CA ALA A 146 -17.67 17.92 42.17
C ALA A 146 -16.85 19.23 42.18
N ARG A 147 -15.85 19.35 43.07
CA ARG A 147 -15.04 20.56 43.20
C ARG A 147 -14.32 20.91 41.90
N LEU A 148 -14.48 22.14 41.45
CA LEU A 148 -13.85 22.70 40.26
C LEU A 148 -12.91 23.84 40.64
N ALA A 149 -11.77 23.92 39.94
CA ALA A 149 -10.89 25.08 39.99
C ALA A 149 -11.53 26.28 39.26
N PRO A 150 -11.06 27.52 39.46
CA PRO A 150 -11.46 28.66 38.64
C PRO A 150 -11.34 28.35 37.15
N HIS A 151 -12.28 28.82 36.34
CA HIS A 151 -12.27 28.67 34.87
C HIS A 151 -12.05 27.23 34.39
N SER A 152 -12.74 26.28 35.01
CA SER A 152 -12.61 24.85 34.70
C SER A 152 -13.97 24.17 34.59
N ALA A 153 -13.99 22.99 34.00
CA ALA A 153 -15.22 22.21 33.85
C ALA A 153 -14.96 20.73 34.16
N ALA A 154 -16.05 20.02 34.38
CA ALA A 154 -16.07 18.57 34.43
C ALA A 154 -17.29 18.05 33.69
N ILE A 155 -17.06 16.94 32.99
CA ILE A 155 -18.13 16.14 32.41
C ILE A 155 -18.10 14.81 33.17
N PHE A 156 -19.24 14.42 33.69
CA PHE A 156 -19.43 13.19 34.45
C PHE A 156 -20.40 12.27 33.71
N LEU A 157 -20.12 10.97 33.72
CA LEU A 157 -20.89 9.94 33.04
C LEU A 157 -21.37 8.88 34.02
N ASN A 158 -22.50 8.27 33.68
CA ASN A 158 -23.05 7.13 34.41
C ASN A 158 -22.22 5.86 34.16
N ASP A 159 -21.71 5.70 32.94
CA ASP A 159 -21.03 4.48 32.48
C ASP A 159 -19.50 4.62 32.41
N SER A 160 -18.83 3.48 32.59
CA SER A 160 -17.37 3.37 32.49
C SER A 160 -16.95 3.18 31.04
N ILE A 161 -16.77 4.28 30.29
CA ILE A 161 -16.36 4.24 28.88
C ILE A 161 -14.89 4.61 28.68
N ALA A 162 -14.28 4.09 27.61
CA ALA A 162 -12.98 4.51 27.13
C ALA A 162 -12.83 4.22 25.64
N SER A 163 -12.12 5.10 24.93
CA SER A 163 -11.70 4.85 23.55
C SER A 163 -10.82 3.60 23.50
N PRO A 164 -10.88 2.85 22.38
CA PRO A 164 -9.95 1.75 22.14
C PRO A 164 -8.49 2.18 22.33
N ASN A 165 -7.64 1.25 22.75
CA ASN A 165 -6.22 1.47 22.91
C ASN A 165 -5.46 0.57 21.95
N ILE A 166 -4.97 1.11 20.83
CA ILE A 166 -4.13 0.38 19.88
C ILE A 166 -2.73 0.27 20.47
N GLN A 167 -2.40 -0.88 21.06
CA GLN A 167 -1.17 -1.10 21.84
C GLN A 167 0.02 -1.40 20.94
N ARG A 168 -0.18 -2.25 19.92
CA ARG A 168 0.87 -2.69 19.00
C ARG A 168 0.30 -2.96 17.61
N ILE A 169 1.06 -2.57 16.60
CA ILE A 169 0.81 -2.90 15.19
C ILE A 169 2.05 -3.66 14.70
N THR A 170 1.86 -4.77 14.02
CA THR A 170 2.95 -5.61 13.50
C THR A 170 2.59 -6.13 12.12
N PHE A 171 3.57 -6.15 11.23
CA PHE A 171 3.42 -6.71 9.89
C PHE A 171 4.26 -7.98 9.75
N SER A 172 3.79 -8.90 8.93
CA SER A 172 4.48 -10.13 8.57
C SER A 172 4.35 -10.36 7.07
N PRO A 173 5.45 -10.42 6.30
CA PRO A 173 6.83 -10.11 6.72
C PRO A 173 6.99 -8.65 7.23
N GLU A 174 8.11 -8.36 7.89
CA GLU A 174 8.41 -7.01 8.41
C GLU A 174 8.56 -5.99 7.27
N MET A 175 9.20 -6.39 6.18
CA MET A 175 9.18 -5.66 4.90
C MET A 175 8.15 -6.33 4.00
N LEU A 176 7.12 -5.58 3.64
CA LEU A 176 6.01 -6.08 2.82
C LEU A 176 6.51 -6.41 1.41
N THR A 177 5.89 -7.36 0.74
CA THR A 177 6.30 -7.83 -0.60
C THR A 177 5.09 -8.09 -1.49
N ASP A 178 5.27 -7.97 -2.80
CA ASP A 178 4.30 -8.33 -3.83
C ASP A 178 4.43 -9.80 -4.30
N SER A 179 5.40 -10.56 -3.77
CA SER A 179 5.57 -11.99 -4.12
C SER A 179 4.69 -12.97 -3.36
N THR A 180 4.21 -12.57 -2.18
CA THR A 180 3.50 -13.45 -1.24
C THR A 180 2.50 -12.66 -0.42
N ALA A 181 1.49 -13.33 0.13
CA ALA A 181 0.56 -12.72 1.06
C ALA A 181 1.29 -12.08 2.26
N ASN A 182 0.85 -10.86 2.59
CA ASN A 182 1.27 -10.10 3.76
C ASN A 182 0.19 -10.21 4.82
N LYS A 183 0.55 -9.94 6.07
CA LYS A 183 -0.37 -9.94 7.21
C LYS A 183 -0.14 -8.73 8.10
N VAL A 184 -1.22 -8.07 8.51
CA VAL A 184 -1.20 -7.07 9.58
C VAL A 184 -1.83 -7.66 10.85
N MET A 185 -1.22 -7.39 11.99
CA MET A 185 -1.66 -7.82 13.32
C MET A 185 -1.72 -6.62 14.24
N VAL A 186 -2.85 -6.42 14.93
CA VAL A 186 -3.09 -5.26 15.78
C VAL A 186 -3.58 -5.71 17.15
N LYS A 187 -2.77 -5.48 18.18
CA LYS A 187 -3.18 -5.70 19.57
C LYS A 187 -3.94 -4.48 20.07
N ILE A 188 -5.20 -4.68 20.48
CA ILE A 188 -6.07 -3.62 20.97
C ILE A 188 -6.65 -4.00 22.32
N SER A 189 -6.75 -3.04 23.25
CA SER A 189 -7.58 -3.20 24.46
C SER A 189 -8.71 -2.18 24.45
N SER A 190 -9.96 -2.62 24.63
CA SER A 190 -11.13 -1.75 24.67
C SER A 190 -12.19 -2.32 25.61
N PRO A 191 -13.00 -1.49 26.27
CA PRO A 191 -14.30 -1.93 26.74
C PRO A 191 -15.23 -2.15 25.53
N GLY A 192 -16.12 -3.15 25.63
CA GLY A 192 -17.07 -3.49 24.58
C GLY A 192 -16.48 -4.22 23.37
N SER A 193 -17.32 -4.53 22.39
CA SER A 193 -16.90 -5.12 21.12
C SER A 193 -16.21 -4.10 20.22
N LEU A 194 -15.38 -4.58 19.29
CA LEU A 194 -14.55 -3.75 18.42
C LEU A 194 -14.87 -3.93 16.94
N TYR A 195 -14.80 -2.82 16.20
CA TYR A 195 -14.74 -2.77 14.76
C TYR A 195 -13.40 -2.15 14.36
N VAL A 196 -12.52 -2.93 13.70
CA VAL A 196 -11.15 -2.55 13.35
C VAL A 196 -10.95 -2.58 11.84
N GLU A 197 -10.32 -1.55 11.30
CA GLU A 197 -9.93 -1.43 9.89
C GLU A 197 -8.49 -0.96 9.73
N ALA A 198 -7.88 -1.33 8.62
CA ALA A 198 -6.63 -0.77 8.11
C ALA A 198 -6.85 -0.06 6.78
N ALA A 199 -6.30 1.14 6.65
CA ALA A 199 -6.27 1.87 5.39
C ALA A 199 -5.05 1.45 4.57
N LEU A 200 -5.24 0.53 3.63
CA LEU A 200 -4.19 -0.05 2.80
C LEU A 200 -4.08 0.57 1.39
N HIS A 201 -4.85 1.61 1.08
CA HIS A 201 -4.82 2.30 -0.23
C HIS A 201 -3.43 2.75 -0.71
N LYS A 202 -2.56 3.21 0.21
CA LYS A 202 -1.17 3.56 -0.15
C LYS A 202 -0.32 2.36 -0.61
N LEU A 203 -0.85 1.14 -0.49
CA LEU A 203 -0.28 -0.11 -0.99
C LEU A 203 -1.06 -0.64 -2.22
N GLY A 204 -1.88 0.20 -2.86
CA GLY A 204 -2.70 -0.18 -4.02
C GLY A 204 -3.96 -1.00 -3.66
N LEU A 205 -4.44 -0.91 -2.42
CA LEU A 205 -5.54 -1.72 -1.89
C LEU A 205 -6.72 -0.88 -1.36
N SER A 206 -7.66 -1.49 -0.63
CA SER A 206 -8.81 -0.77 -0.07
C SER A 206 -8.41 0.23 1.02
N MET A 207 -9.14 1.35 1.10
CA MET A 207 -9.10 2.25 2.27
C MET A 207 -9.78 1.63 3.51
N HIS A 208 -10.63 0.62 3.32
CA HIS A 208 -11.44 -0.02 4.34
C HIS A 208 -11.18 -1.53 4.35
N THR A 209 -10.00 -1.95 4.80
CA THR A 209 -9.69 -3.37 4.98
C THR A 209 -10.02 -3.81 6.39
N ARG A 210 -10.98 -4.72 6.53
CA ARG A 210 -11.42 -5.26 7.82
C ARG A 210 -10.37 -6.15 8.47
N LEU A 211 -10.21 -6.03 9.80
CA LEU A 211 -9.41 -6.96 10.62
C LEU A 211 -10.32 -7.74 11.60
N TYR A 212 -9.91 -8.97 11.92
CA TYR A 212 -10.69 -9.98 12.65
C TYR A 212 -9.91 -10.59 13.82
N ASP A 213 -10.61 -10.90 14.91
CA ASP A 213 -10.11 -11.58 16.13
C ASP A 213 -10.99 -12.81 16.40
N ASP A 214 -11.11 -13.66 15.38
CA ASP A 214 -12.08 -14.77 15.30
C ASP A 214 -11.44 -16.12 14.94
N GLY A 215 -10.11 -16.22 14.97
CA GLY A 215 -9.36 -17.42 14.57
C GLY A 215 -9.32 -17.64 13.06
N THR A 216 -9.66 -16.63 12.25
CA THR A 216 -9.57 -16.65 10.79
C THR A 216 -8.73 -15.47 10.27
N HIS A 217 -8.58 -15.32 8.94
CA HIS A 217 -7.81 -14.22 8.33
C HIS A 217 -6.35 -14.06 8.81
N GLY A 218 -5.74 -15.17 9.23
CA GLY A 218 -4.36 -15.19 9.75
C GLY A 218 -4.25 -14.99 11.27
N ASP A 219 -5.38 -14.95 11.98
CA ASP A 219 -5.48 -14.96 13.43
C ASP A 219 -5.29 -16.40 13.96
N THR A 220 -4.46 -16.52 14.98
CA THR A 220 -4.14 -17.81 15.61
C THR A 220 -5.06 -18.16 16.77
N ALA A 221 -5.71 -17.17 17.40
CA ALA A 221 -6.50 -17.39 18.60
C ALA A 221 -7.65 -16.37 18.70
N ALA A 222 -8.88 -16.84 18.47
CA ALA A 222 -10.07 -16.01 18.58
C ALA A 222 -10.25 -15.39 19.98
N GLY A 223 -10.62 -14.11 20.02
CA GLY A 223 -10.94 -13.37 21.24
C GLY A 223 -9.73 -13.05 22.10
N ASP A 224 -8.51 -13.13 21.56
CA ASP A 224 -7.29 -12.79 22.27
C ASP A 224 -6.96 -11.28 22.16
N SER A 225 -7.82 -10.50 21.51
CA SER A 225 -7.67 -9.06 21.22
C SER A 225 -6.54 -8.72 20.23
N VAL A 226 -6.11 -9.67 19.41
CA VAL A 226 -5.23 -9.47 18.26
C VAL A 226 -6.05 -9.55 16.98
N PHE A 227 -6.30 -8.39 16.39
CA PHE A 227 -7.04 -8.28 15.14
C PHE A 227 -6.09 -8.47 13.97
N THR A 228 -6.43 -9.35 13.02
CA THR A 228 -5.58 -9.66 11.88
C THR A 228 -6.33 -9.66 10.56
N THR A 229 -5.58 -9.46 9.48
CA THR A 229 -6.03 -9.77 8.13
C THR A 229 -4.82 -10.02 7.23
N THR A 230 -5.02 -10.84 6.21
CA THR A 230 -4.02 -11.07 5.15
C THR A 230 -4.38 -10.29 3.90
N PHE A 231 -3.39 -9.79 3.20
CA PHE A 231 -3.56 -9.04 1.96
C PHE A 231 -2.41 -9.27 0.99
N GLU A 232 -2.70 -9.18 -0.30
CA GLU A 232 -1.71 -9.28 -1.36
C GLU A 232 -1.44 -7.91 -1.92
N ILE A 233 -0.16 -7.53 -1.97
CA ILE A 233 0.26 -6.26 -2.58
C ILE A 233 0.27 -6.48 -4.10
N PRO A 234 -0.28 -5.55 -4.90
CA PRO A 234 -0.28 -5.70 -6.36
C PRO A 234 1.14 -5.87 -6.92
N LEU A 235 1.28 -6.71 -7.96
CA LEU A 235 2.56 -6.99 -8.60
C LEU A 235 3.21 -5.71 -9.16
N GLY A 236 4.53 -5.68 -9.20
CA GLY A 236 5.26 -4.51 -9.68
C GLY A 236 5.19 -3.33 -8.72
N ALA A 237 4.98 -3.62 -7.44
CA ALA A 237 4.94 -2.64 -6.38
C ALA A 237 6.15 -1.70 -6.44
N ILE A 238 5.94 -0.45 -6.08
CA ILE A 238 7.02 0.53 -6.02
C ILE A 238 7.69 0.40 -4.65
N ALA A 239 9.01 0.29 -4.63
CA ALA A 239 9.78 0.33 -3.40
C ALA A 239 9.59 1.68 -2.72
N ASP A 240 8.97 1.69 -1.55
CA ASP A 240 8.61 2.91 -0.84
C ASP A 240 8.52 2.69 0.68
N THR A 241 8.62 3.79 1.43
CA THR A 241 8.28 3.84 2.85
C THR A 241 7.02 4.69 3.02
N THR A 242 5.97 4.08 3.55
CA THR A 242 4.67 4.74 3.70
C THR A 242 4.05 4.46 5.06
N ASP A 243 2.93 5.09 5.38
CA ASP A 243 2.19 4.85 6.62
C ASP A 243 0.84 4.15 6.35
N VAL A 244 0.56 3.13 7.14
CA VAL A 244 -0.75 2.47 7.22
C VAL A 244 -1.46 2.97 8.47
N LYS A 245 -2.69 3.45 8.33
CA LYS A 245 -3.52 3.87 9.46
C LYS A 245 -4.41 2.73 9.91
N ILE A 246 -4.40 2.46 11.20
CA ILE A 246 -5.32 1.54 11.85
C ILE A 246 -6.38 2.36 12.57
N VAL A 247 -7.65 2.04 12.32
CA VAL A 247 -8.80 2.67 12.94
C VAL A 247 -9.56 1.62 13.73
N ALA A 248 -9.88 1.92 14.98
CA ALA A 248 -10.65 1.05 15.85
C ALA A 248 -11.83 1.82 16.45
N TYR A 249 -13.03 1.26 16.32
CA TYR A 249 -14.26 1.74 16.93
C TYR A 249 -14.72 0.71 17.95
N ASN A 250 -15.28 1.16 19.06
CA ASN A 250 -15.98 0.26 19.98
C ASN A 250 -17.50 0.44 19.93
N SER A 251 -18.21 -0.45 20.64
CA SER A 251 -19.67 -0.42 20.74
C SER A 251 -20.26 0.85 21.37
N TYR A 252 -19.45 1.72 21.98
CA TYR A 252 -19.88 3.03 22.48
C TYR A 252 -19.79 4.14 21.44
N GLY A 253 -19.30 3.83 20.22
CA GLY A 253 -19.05 4.81 19.17
C GLY A 253 -17.71 5.54 19.30
N LEU A 254 -16.88 5.22 20.31
CA LEU A 254 -15.59 5.85 20.49
C LEU A 254 -14.55 5.28 19.52
N VAL A 255 -13.74 6.17 18.93
CA VAL A 255 -12.72 5.83 17.95
C VAL A 255 -11.31 6.04 18.49
N ALA A 256 -10.36 5.24 17.98
CA ALA A 256 -8.93 5.47 18.10
C ALA A 256 -8.25 5.25 16.74
N VAL A 257 -7.28 6.09 16.40
CA VAL A 257 -6.47 5.95 15.18
C VAL A 257 -5.00 5.87 15.56
N ARG A 258 -4.24 5.02 14.88
CA ARG A 258 -2.78 4.96 15.01
C ARG A 258 -2.13 4.62 13.67
N SER A 259 -1.11 5.39 13.29
CA SER A 259 -0.29 5.09 12.12
C SER A 259 0.83 4.10 12.46
N ALA A 260 1.17 3.26 11.49
CA ALA A 260 2.38 2.44 11.48
C ALA A 260 3.15 2.69 10.17
N ASN A 261 4.45 2.97 10.26
CA ASN A 261 5.30 3.05 9.09
C ASN A 261 5.58 1.63 8.58
N VAL A 262 5.52 1.45 7.27
CA VAL A 262 5.79 0.20 6.58
C VAL A 262 6.77 0.44 5.44
N VAL A 263 7.56 -0.59 5.13
CA VAL A 263 8.48 -0.59 4.01
C VAL A 263 8.00 -1.64 3.01
N VAL A 264 7.80 -1.23 1.77
CA VAL A 264 7.48 -2.13 0.66
C VAL A 264 8.78 -2.51 -0.05
N LYS A 265 9.06 -3.80 -0.12
CA LYS A 265 10.16 -4.39 -0.85
C LYS A 265 9.60 -5.22 -2.01
N PRO A 266 9.65 -4.70 -3.25
CA PRO A 266 9.21 -5.43 -4.41
C PRO A 266 10.02 -6.73 -4.58
N SER A 267 9.38 -7.74 -5.13
CA SER A 267 9.96 -9.06 -5.37
C SER A 267 11.09 -9.02 -6.37
N ASP A 268 10.92 -8.27 -7.46
CA ASP A 268 11.97 -8.00 -8.42
C ASP A 268 12.70 -6.68 -8.10
N THR A 269 13.73 -6.79 -7.28
CA THR A 269 14.58 -5.64 -6.92
C THR A 269 15.57 -5.23 -8.03
N LEU A 270 15.68 -6.00 -9.11
CA LEU A 270 16.62 -5.73 -10.21
C LEU A 270 15.95 -5.01 -11.38
N ASN A 271 14.62 -5.14 -11.52
CA ASN A 271 13.87 -4.38 -12.49
C ASN A 271 13.84 -2.90 -12.08
N ILE A 272 14.39 -2.04 -12.92
CA ILE A 272 14.51 -0.60 -12.68
C ILE A 272 13.19 0.10 -13.01
N LEU A 273 12.31 -0.56 -13.77
CA LEU A 273 10.99 -0.05 -14.12
C LEU A 273 10.01 -0.30 -12.96
N PRO A 274 9.50 0.73 -12.27
CA PRO A 274 8.42 0.58 -11.30
C PRO A 274 7.09 0.29 -12.01
N ASN A 275 6.13 -0.30 -11.30
CA ASN A 275 4.79 -0.61 -11.82
C ASN A 275 4.83 -1.31 -13.19
N TRP A 276 5.74 -2.27 -13.31
CA TRP A 276 6.07 -2.91 -14.57
C TRP A 276 4.96 -3.85 -15.09
N SER A 277 4.06 -4.31 -14.22
CA SER A 277 2.87 -5.09 -14.55
C SER A 277 1.60 -4.26 -14.64
N PHE A 278 1.68 -2.93 -14.49
CA PHE A 278 0.50 -2.06 -14.52
C PHE A 278 -0.56 -2.40 -13.46
N GLU A 279 -0.20 -3.00 -12.33
CA GLU A 279 -1.18 -3.34 -11.28
C GLU A 279 -1.35 -2.23 -10.25
N TRP A 280 -0.34 -1.36 -10.13
CA TRP A 280 -0.29 -0.33 -9.09
C TRP A 280 -1.07 0.91 -9.53
N ASP A 281 -2.08 1.27 -8.75
CA ASP A 281 -2.95 2.45 -8.93
C ASP A 281 -3.48 2.85 -7.54
N VAL A 282 -2.73 3.71 -6.85
CA VAL A 282 -2.97 4.07 -5.44
C VAL A 282 -4.09 5.08 -5.28
N ASP A 283 -4.23 6.02 -6.23
CA ASP A 283 -5.28 7.04 -6.19
C ASP A 283 -6.57 6.59 -6.89
N ASN A 284 -6.56 5.39 -7.48
CA ASN A 284 -7.70 4.75 -8.13
C ASN A 284 -8.30 5.65 -9.22
N ASP A 285 -7.41 6.32 -9.97
CA ASP A 285 -7.75 7.25 -11.05
C ASP A 285 -7.90 6.56 -12.42
N MET A 286 -7.80 5.22 -12.44
CA MET A 286 -7.79 4.38 -13.63
C MET A 286 -6.60 4.63 -14.55
N ASN A 287 -5.46 5.04 -13.98
CA ASN A 287 -4.18 5.17 -14.65
C ASN A 287 -3.07 4.52 -13.79
N PRO A 288 -2.34 3.53 -14.31
CA PRO A 288 -1.28 2.87 -13.55
C PRO A 288 -0.19 3.88 -13.14
N ASP A 289 0.08 3.96 -11.85
CA ASP A 289 0.99 4.93 -11.25
C ASP A 289 2.36 4.94 -11.92
N GLY A 290 2.87 6.16 -12.17
CA GLY A 290 4.15 6.40 -12.83
C GLY A 290 4.10 6.35 -14.36
N TRP A 291 3.09 5.71 -14.96
CA TRP A 291 2.87 5.72 -16.40
C TRP A 291 2.08 6.97 -16.82
N ARG A 292 2.44 7.51 -17.98
CA ARG A 292 1.82 8.70 -18.56
C ARG A 292 1.23 8.37 -19.93
N PRO A 293 0.07 8.94 -20.31
CA PRO A 293 -0.49 8.74 -21.63
C PRO A 293 0.42 9.32 -22.71
N TYR A 294 0.63 8.56 -23.78
CA TYR A 294 1.32 9.01 -24.99
C TYR A 294 0.29 9.36 -26.07
N TYR A 295 0.24 10.63 -26.48
CA TYR A 295 -0.77 11.17 -27.42
C TYR A 295 -2.20 10.82 -27.00
N ASN A 296 -2.90 9.97 -27.76
CA ASN A 296 -4.28 9.56 -27.47
C ASN A 296 -4.36 8.63 -26.25
N GLY A 297 -3.22 8.29 -25.64
CA GLY A 297 -3.14 7.52 -24.41
C GLY A 297 -3.47 6.06 -24.63
N PHE A 298 -4.09 5.47 -23.62
CA PHE A 298 -4.46 4.06 -23.55
C PHE A 298 -5.75 3.91 -22.75
N ILE A 299 -6.35 2.74 -22.82
CA ILE A 299 -7.43 2.31 -21.95
C ILE A 299 -6.82 1.37 -20.92
N TYR A 300 -7.01 1.66 -19.64
CA TYR A 300 -6.55 0.79 -18.57
C TYR A 300 -7.53 -0.39 -18.41
N ASP A 301 -7.10 -1.57 -18.82
CA ASP A 301 -7.93 -2.77 -18.78
C ASP A 301 -7.83 -3.40 -17.40
N THR A 302 -8.91 -3.27 -16.61
CA THR A 302 -9.03 -3.83 -15.26
C THR A 302 -9.96 -5.06 -15.23
N SER A 303 -10.29 -5.62 -16.39
CA SER A 303 -11.24 -6.74 -16.50
C SER A 303 -10.73 -8.06 -15.93
N GLY A 304 -9.41 -8.20 -15.72
CA GLY A 304 -8.76 -9.46 -15.35
C GLY A 304 -8.68 -10.48 -16.49
N THR A 305 -9.17 -10.16 -17.70
CA THR A 305 -9.22 -11.13 -18.83
C THR A 305 -8.08 -10.98 -19.83
N CYS A 306 -7.55 -9.77 -19.96
CA CYS A 306 -6.45 -9.43 -20.87
C CYS A 306 -5.26 -8.90 -20.06
N ALA A 307 -4.72 -9.71 -19.15
CA ALA A 307 -3.46 -9.46 -18.46
C ALA A 307 -2.51 -10.64 -18.68
N TYR A 308 -1.21 -10.37 -18.83
CA TYR A 308 -0.17 -11.39 -18.86
C TYR A 308 0.23 -11.78 -17.44
N SER A 309 0.35 -10.79 -16.56
CA SER A 309 0.59 -10.94 -15.13
C SER A 309 -0.44 -10.16 -14.33
N GLY A 310 -0.86 -10.69 -13.19
CA GLY A 310 -1.88 -10.04 -12.37
C GLY A 310 -3.25 -10.03 -13.06
N HIS A 311 -3.93 -8.89 -13.01
CA HIS A 311 -5.30 -8.69 -13.47
C HIS A 311 -5.48 -7.44 -14.33
N ARG A 312 -4.42 -6.68 -14.60
CA ARG A 312 -4.46 -5.41 -15.30
C ARG A 312 -3.45 -5.35 -16.44
N SER A 313 -3.76 -4.52 -17.42
CA SER A 313 -2.85 -4.18 -18.51
C SER A 313 -3.28 -2.86 -19.15
N ILE A 314 -2.48 -2.36 -20.11
CA ILE A 314 -2.88 -1.19 -20.90
C ILE A 314 -3.24 -1.61 -22.32
N MET A 315 -4.38 -1.14 -22.81
CA MET A 315 -4.90 -1.43 -24.14
C MET A 315 -4.85 -0.19 -25.03
N CYS A 316 -4.41 -0.36 -26.27
CA CYS A 316 -4.48 0.65 -27.31
C CYS A 316 -5.35 0.14 -28.45
N GLN A 317 -6.28 0.96 -28.92
CA GLN A 317 -7.12 0.66 -30.08
C GLN A 317 -7.05 1.79 -31.08
N SER A 318 -6.79 1.45 -32.34
CA SER A 318 -6.89 2.39 -33.45
C SER A 318 -7.63 1.81 -34.63
N THR A 319 -8.40 2.67 -35.31
CA THR A 319 -9.07 2.37 -36.58
C THR A 319 -8.37 2.99 -37.78
N THR A 320 -7.32 3.80 -37.56
CA THR A 320 -6.56 4.49 -38.62
C THR A 320 -5.05 4.25 -38.46
N ASP A 321 -4.29 4.46 -39.53
CA ASP A 321 -2.83 4.28 -39.57
C ASP A 321 -2.05 5.61 -39.45
N ASP A 322 -2.70 6.68 -38.99
CA ASP A 322 -2.10 7.99 -38.71
C ASP A 322 -2.10 8.37 -37.22
N SER A 323 -2.83 7.61 -36.39
CA SER A 323 -2.97 7.87 -34.97
C SER A 323 -1.79 7.35 -34.14
N SER A 324 -1.66 7.88 -32.92
CA SER A 324 -0.65 7.47 -31.93
C SER A 324 -1.29 7.26 -30.56
N TYR A 325 -1.06 6.07 -30.01
CA TYR A 325 -1.51 5.62 -28.70
C TYR A 325 -0.32 5.03 -27.92
N GLY A 326 -0.51 4.85 -26.63
CA GLY A 326 0.45 4.21 -25.77
C GLY A 326 0.58 4.86 -24.40
N ALA A 327 1.53 4.34 -23.64
CA ALA A 327 1.98 4.91 -22.38
C ALA A 327 3.48 5.14 -22.43
N TYR A 328 3.99 6.03 -21.58
CA TYR A 328 5.43 6.21 -21.42
C TYR A 328 5.81 6.47 -19.96
N MET A 329 7.06 6.14 -19.64
CA MET A 329 7.68 6.42 -18.35
C MET A 329 9.08 7.00 -18.56
N VAL A 330 9.46 7.95 -17.69
CA VAL A 330 10.80 8.52 -17.67
C VAL A 330 11.58 7.87 -16.53
N LEU A 331 12.70 7.24 -16.86
CA LEU A 331 13.56 6.55 -15.90
C LEU A 331 14.93 7.23 -15.84
N ASP A 332 15.31 7.70 -14.65
CA ASP A 332 16.64 8.23 -14.40
C ASP A 332 17.58 7.07 -13.98
N ILE A 333 18.34 6.55 -14.96
CA ILE A 333 19.24 5.39 -14.79
C ILE A 333 20.54 5.78 -14.07
N ASN A 334 21.07 6.97 -14.36
CA ASN A 334 22.27 7.55 -13.73
C ASN A 334 23.49 6.60 -13.65
N GLN A 335 23.82 5.93 -14.76
CA GLN A 335 25.01 5.11 -14.87
C GLN A 335 26.29 5.91 -14.60
N THR A 336 27.21 5.30 -13.85
CA THR A 336 28.58 5.82 -13.66
C THR A 336 29.56 5.28 -14.71
N THR A 337 29.25 4.13 -15.29
CA THR A 337 29.97 3.51 -16.42
C THR A 337 28.95 3.02 -17.44
N PRO A 338 29.24 3.00 -18.75
CA PRO A 338 28.31 2.44 -19.73
C PRO A 338 28.02 0.99 -19.38
N LYS A 339 26.75 0.64 -19.20
CA LYS A 339 26.28 -0.74 -19.08
C LYS A 339 25.14 -0.96 -20.04
N ASP A 340 25.13 -2.13 -20.67
CA ASP A 340 24.02 -2.52 -21.52
C ASP A 340 22.71 -2.55 -20.72
N LEU A 341 21.61 -2.18 -21.38
CA LEU A 341 20.27 -2.33 -20.81
C LEU A 341 19.52 -3.42 -21.56
N LEU A 342 18.94 -4.37 -20.82
CA LEU A 342 17.92 -5.26 -21.37
C LEU A 342 16.56 -4.60 -21.19
N ILE A 343 15.83 -4.46 -22.31
CA ILE A 343 14.40 -4.15 -22.29
C ILE A 343 13.61 -5.36 -22.78
N PHE A 344 12.47 -5.64 -22.17
CA PHE A 344 11.54 -6.64 -22.66
C PHE A 344 10.11 -6.37 -22.19
N GLY A 345 9.18 -7.13 -22.74
CA GLY A 345 7.81 -7.20 -22.25
C GLY A 345 6.94 -8.04 -23.14
N TYR A 346 5.64 -8.02 -22.83
CA TYR A 346 4.65 -8.82 -23.52
C TYR A 346 3.61 -7.94 -24.19
N SER A 347 3.17 -8.37 -25.37
CA SER A 347 2.04 -7.75 -26.04
C SER A 347 1.10 -8.78 -26.65
N LYS A 348 -0.19 -8.52 -26.55
CA LYS A 348 -1.26 -9.29 -27.22
C LYS A 348 -1.88 -8.42 -28.31
N ALA A 349 -2.27 -9.01 -29.43
CA ALA A 349 -2.81 -8.25 -30.56
C ALA A 349 -4.07 -8.88 -31.16
N GLU A 350 -4.98 -8.01 -31.61
CA GLU A 350 -6.18 -8.38 -32.35
C GLU A 350 -6.26 -7.54 -33.63
N SER A 351 -6.18 -8.22 -34.78
CA SER A 351 -6.35 -7.63 -36.12
C SER A 351 -5.46 -6.42 -36.38
N VAL A 352 -4.20 -6.46 -35.94
CA VAL A 352 -3.25 -5.38 -36.17
C VAL A 352 -2.84 -5.32 -37.64
N GLY A 353 -3.15 -4.21 -38.31
CA GLY A 353 -2.81 -3.99 -39.71
C GLY A 353 -1.39 -3.44 -39.93
N GLY A 354 -0.99 -3.24 -41.18
CA GLY A 354 0.29 -2.63 -41.55
C GLY A 354 1.46 -3.62 -41.65
N VAL A 355 2.69 -3.11 -41.52
CA VAL A 355 3.94 -3.90 -41.63
C VAL A 355 4.71 -3.88 -40.32
N GLU A 356 5.40 -4.97 -39.97
CA GLU A 356 6.22 -5.00 -38.76
C GLU A 356 7.31 -3.93 -38.78
N ASN A 357 7.29 -3.03 -37.79
CA ASN A 357 8.21 -1.90 -37.70
C ASN A 357 8.29 -1.37 -36.24
N ASN A 358 8.97 -0.25 -36.01
CA ASN A 358 9.17 0.31 -34.65
C ASN A 358 7.89 0.90 -34.02
N HIS A 359 6.81 1.04 -34.77
CA HIS A 359 5.60 1.76 -34.35
C HIS A 359 4.61 0.89 -33.57
N TYR A 360 4.87 -0.41 -33.47
CA TYR A 360 4.27 -1.33 -32.50
C TYR A 360 5.40 -2.04 -31.75
N SER A 361 5.82 -1.48 -30.61
CA SER A 361 7.01 -1.95 -29.89
C SER A 361 7.07 -1.45 -28.45
N ILE A 362 7.98 -2.03 -27.68
CA ILE A 362 8.59 -1.36 -26.54
C ILE A 362 9.69 -0.47 -27.12
N TYR A 363 9.52 0.84 -27.04
CA TYR A 363 10.37 1.82 -27.69
C TYR A 363 11.11 2.64 -26.65
N VAL A 364 12.39 2.92 -26.87
CA VAL A 364 13.23 3.69 -25.94
C VAL A 364 13.98 4.81 -26.66
N ASP A 365 13.88 6.00 -26.10
CA ASP A 365 14.81 7.10 -26.35
C ASP A 365 15.70 7.34 -25.12
N GLY A 366 17.01 7.21 -25.28
CA GLY A 366 18.03 7.33 -24.25
C GLY A 366 18.87 8.61 -24.34
N TYR A 367 19.29 9.10 -23.19
CA TYR A 367 20.15 10.28 -23.04
C TYR A 367 21.35 9.90 -22.18
N CYS A 368 22.54 9.94 -22.78
CA CYS A 368 23.80 9.68 -22.09
C CYS A 368 24.28 10.91 -21.30
N ALA A 369 25.13 10.68 -20.31
CA ALA A 369 25.69 11.71 -19.44
C ALA A 369 26.57 12.72 -20.20
N ASP A 370 27.19 12.31 -21.31
CA ASP A 370 28.00 13.17 -22.18
C ASP A 370 27.19 13.94 -23.24
N GLY A 371 25.86 13.80 -23.25
CA GLY A 371 24.97 14.42 -24.23
C GLY A 371 24.64 13.56 -25.46
N THR A 372 25.28 12.39 -25.62
CA THR A 372 24.95 11.43 -26.69
C THR A 372 23.51 10.94 -26.56
N ARG A 373 22.82 10.80 -27.69
CA ARG A 373 21.41 10.37 -27.77
C ARG A 373 21.32 8.98 -28.39
N LEU A 374 20.49 8.13 -27.81
CA LEU A 374 20.09 6.83 -28.35
C LEU A 374 18.63 6.95 -28.75
N TYR A 375 18.32 6.83 -30.03
CA TYR A 375 16.94 7.05 -30.51
C TYR A 375 16.39 5.80 -31.19
N GLY A 376 15.20 5.40 -30.77
CA GLY A 376 14.45 4.31 -31.37
C GLY A 376 15.03 2.91 -31.18
N GLU A 377 15.66 2.69 -30.03
CA GLU A 377 15.94 1.35 -29.55
C GLU A 377 14.62 0.64 -29.26
N CYS A 378 14.40 -0.57 -29.82
CA CYS A 378 13.08 -1.18 -29.74
C CYS A 378 13.07 -2.70 -29.67
N ALA A 379 12.16 -3.23 -28.85
CA ALA A 379 11.70 -4.61 -28.89
C ALA A 379 10.35 -4.65 -29.64
N ARG A 380 10.38 -5.13 -30.89
CA ARG A 380 9.22 -5.09 -31.81
C ARG A 380 8.27 -6.27 -31.61
N PHE A 381 6.98 -6.07 -31.86
CA PHE A 381 5.97 -7.13 -31.88
C PHE A 381 5.48 -7.40 -33.31
N HIS A 382 4.93 -8.60 -33.53
CA HIS A 382 4.37 -8.98 -34.83
C HIS A 382 3.02 -8.30 -35.07
N VAL A 383 2.71 -7.96 -36.33
CA VAL A 383 1.36 -7.50 -36.70
C VAL A 383 0.40 -8.70 -36.83
N GLY A 384 -0.89 -8.43 -37.04
CA GLY A 384 -1.94 -9.44 -37.12
C GLY A 384 -2.60 -9.73 -35.78
N THR A 385 -3.03 -10.98 -35.58
CA THR A 385 -3.66 -11.45 -34.33
C THR A 385 -2.75 -12.48 -33.69
N HIS A 386 -2.37 -12.24 -32.44
CA HIS A 386 -1.60 -13.17 -31.65
C HIS A 386 -1.98 -13.04 -30.17
N ASP A 387 -1.84 -14.14 -29.43
CA ASP A 387 -1.91 -14.07 -27.97
C ASP A 387 -0.63 -13.38 -27.41
N TRP A 388 -0.42 -13.39 -26.10
CA TRP A 388 0.77 -12.79 -25.50
C TRP A 388 2.08 -13.24 -26.16
N GLN A 389 2.74 -12.28 -26.80
CA GLN A 389 4.04 -12.43 -27.44
C GLN A 389 5.09 -11.73 -26.59
N TYR A 390 6.18 -12.45 -26.29
CA TYR A 390 7.39 -11.86 -25.71
C TYR A 390 8.23 -11.16 -26.78
N SER A 391 8.77 -9.99 -26.45
CA SER A 391 9.82 -9.34 -27.23
C SER A 391 10.86 -8.71 -26.32
N SER A 392 12.13 -8.70 -26.76
CA SER A 392 13.25 -8.15 -26.00
C SER A 392 14.30 -7.51 -26.90
N HIS A 393 15.04 -6.55 -26.35
CA HIS A 393 16.15 -5.90 -27.03
C HIS A 393 17.25 -5.51 -26.04
N ILE A 394 18.51 -5.63 -26.45
CA ILE A 394 19.65 -5.17 -25.66
C ILE A 394 20.15 -3.86 -26.25
N ILE A 395 20.12 -2.82 -25.44
CA ILE A 395 20.65 -1.49 -25.76
C ILE A 395 22.11 -1.47 -25.37
N HIS A 396 22.97 -1.14 -26.33
CA HIS A 396 24.42 -1.03 -26.14
C HIS A 396 24.84 0.44 -26.14
N PRO A 397 24.88 1.12 -24.97
CA PRO A 397 25.15 2.54 -24.95
C PRO A 397 26.65 2.84 -25.17
N PRO A 398 27.00 3.84 -26.00
CA PRO A 398 28.38 4.24 -26.22
C PRO A 398 28.98 4.98 -25.01
N SER A 399 28.15 5.43 -24.07
CA SER A 399 28.48 6.28 -22.93
C SER A 399 27.48 6.04 -21.78
N PRO A 400 27.78 6.34 -20.50
CA PRO A 400 26.86 6.06 -19.40
C PRO A 400 25.49 6.69 -19.61
N ILE A 401 24.43 5.89 -19.52
CA ILE A 401 23.04 6.37 -19.66
C ILE A 401 22.65 7.16 -18.41
N ARG A 402 22.26 8.43 -18.60
CA ARG A 402 21.69 9.25 -17.53
C ARG A 402 20.21 8.96 -17.36
N ARG A 403 19.46 8.90 -18.47
CA ARG A 403 18.00 8.80 -18.49
C ARG A 403 17.54 8.05 -19.73
N ILE A 404 16.44 7.31 -19.60
CA ILE A 404 15.65 6.82 -20.73
C ILE A 404 14.20 7.29 -20.64
N ILE A 405 13.54 7.38 -21.79
CA ILE A 405 12.09 7.45 -21.89
C ILE A 405 11.66 6.16 -22.58
N LEU A 406 10.94 5.31 -21.83
CA LEU A 406 10.42 4.04 -22.31
C LEU A 406 8.95 4.20 -22.67
N TYR A 407 8.54 3.64 -23.80
CA TYR A 407 7.17 3.70 -24.32
C TYR A 407 6.63 2.29 -24.53
N ALA A 408 5.38 2.07 -24.13
CA ALA A 408 4.51 1.05 -24.72
C ALA A 408 3.87 1.70 -25.96
N LEU A 409 4.46 1.52 -27.14
CA LEU A 409 4.17 2.34 -28.31
C LEU A 409 3.25 1.60 -29.29
N PHE A 410 2.10 2.21 -29.60
CA PHE A 410 1.22 1.77 -30.68
C PHE A 410 0.78 2.97 -31.54
N ARG A 411 1.44 3.16 -32.68
CA ARG A 411 1.12 4.23 -33.62
C ARG A 411 1.18 3.74 -35.05
N ARG A 412 0.57 4.46 -35.98
CA ARG A 412 0.63 4.13 -37.42
C ARG A 412 0.22 2.70 -37.77
N HIS A 413 -0.70 2.15 -36.99
CA HIS A 413 -1.24 0.82 -37.10
C HIS A 413 -2.72 0.85 -36.71
N THR A 414 -3.55 0.10 -37.42
CA THR A 414 -4.91 -0.21 -37.00
C THR A 414 -4.91 -1.46 -36.11
N GLY A 415 -6.01 -1.71 -35.37
CA GLY A 415 -6.20 -2.91 -34.55
C GLY A 415 -6.26 -2.59 -33.06
N LYS A 416 -6.24 -3.64 -32.24
CA LYS A 416 -6.15 -3.55 -30.76
C LYS A 416 -4.91 -4.26 -30.27
N VAL A 417 -4.24 -3.67 -29.30
CA VAL A 417 -3.09 -4.28 -28.63
C VAL A 417 -3.19 -4.08 -27.12
N TRP A 418 -2.70 -5.05 -26.36
CA TRP A 418 -2.52 -4.95 -24.91
C TRP A 418 -1.04 -5.11 -24.60
N PHE A 419 -0.49 -4.24 -23.76
CA PHE A 419 0.86 -4.35 -23.25
C PHE A 419 0.85 -4.69 -21.77
N ASP A 420 1.74 -5.60 -21.37
CA ASP A 420 1.89 -5.99 -19.98
C ASP A 420 3.32 -6.50 -19.68
N HIS A 421 3.68 -6.52 -18.41
CA HIS A 421 4.84 -7.18 -17.84
C HIS A 421 6.16 -6.74 -18.47
N PHE A 422 6.49 -5.46 -18.29
CA PHE A 422 7.69 -4.88 -18.86
C PHE A 422 8.92 -5.10 -17.97
N GLY A 423 10.09 -4.98 -18.56
CA GLY A 423 11.36 -5.15 -17.86
C GLY A 423 12.39 -4.17 -18.35
N VAL A 424 13.12 -3.55 -17.43
CA VAL A 424 14.33 -2.76 -17.69
C VAL A 424 15.40 -3.16 -16.70
N TYR A 425 16.48 -3.78 -17.19
CA TYR A 425 17.56 -4.28 -16.34
C TYR A 425 18.90 -3.74 -16.81
N GLU A 426 19.74 -3.30 -15.88
CA GLU A 426 21.16 -3.12 -16.15
C GLU A 426 21.85 -4.49 -16.26
N ILE A 427 22.44 -4.77 -17.41
CA ILE A 427 23.28 -5.95 -17.58
C ILE A 427 24.61 -5.66 -16.90
N THR A 428 24.75 -6.13 -15.66
CA THR A 428 26.05 -6.19 -15.01
C THR A 428 26.80 -7.39 -15.59
N SER A 429 27.93 -7.14 -16.25
CA SER A 429 28.81 -8.23 -16.64
C SER A 429 29.30 -8.92 -15.38
N THR A 430 28.78 -10.11 -15.04
CA THR A 430 29.63 -11.08 -14.38
C THR A 430 30.79 -11.31 -15.33
N SER A 431 32.00 -11.00 -14.92
CA SER A 431 33.21 -11.22 -15.71
C SER A 431 33.44 -12.73 -15.90
N GLU A 432 32.65 -13.39 -16.74
CA GLU A 432 33.08 -14.61 -17.39
C GLU A 432 33.97 -14.20 -18.54
N LYS A 433 35.28 -14.33 -18.33
CA LYS A 433 36.30 -14.16 -19.36
C LYS A 433 35.81 -14.83 -20.65
N TYR A 434 35.88 -14.12 -21.76
CA TYR A 434 35.60 -14.57 -23.13
C TYR A 434 36.21 -15.94 -23.53
N PHE A 435 37.12 -16.50 -22.73
CA PHE A 435 37.67 -17.86 -22.83
C PHE A 435 36.67 -18.99 -22.48
N ASN A 436 35.55 -18.69 -21.81
CA ASN A 436 34.55 -19.70 -21.42
C ASN A 436 33.41 -19.88 -22.43
N LYS A 437 33.37 -19.12 -23.53
CA LYS A 437 32.43 -19.44 -24.62
C LYS A 437 32.73 -20.87 -25.09
N PRO A 438 31.75 -21.80 -25.11
CA PRO A 438 31.97 -23.15 -25.63
C PRO A 438 32.29 -23.05 -27.12
N LYS A 439 33.58 -22.95 -27.44
CA LYS A 439 34.08 -23.21 -28.79
C LYS A 439 33.92 -24.71 -29.00
N THR A 440 32.81 -25.06 -29.65
CA THR A 440 32.48 -26.39 -30.20
C THR A 440 32.44 -27.54 -29.20
N ILE A 441 31.26 -27.76 -28.59
CA ILE A 441 30.71 -29.09 -28.25
C ILE A 441 29.19 -28.98 -28.17
N SER A 442 28.51 -29.88 -28.87
CA SER A 442 27.07 -30.11 -28.79
C SER A 442 26.81 -31.27 -27.84
N ILE A 443 26.15 -31.01 -26.71
CA ILE A 443 25.51 -32.06 -25.91
C ILE A 443 24.12 -32.25 -26.53
N ILE A 444 23.88 -33.39 -27.16
CA ILE A 444 22.58 -33.72 -27.73
C ILE A 444 21.76 -34.37 -26.62
N ALA A 445 20.70 -33.68 -26.21
CA ALA A 445 19.62 -34.27 -25.44
C ALA A 445 18.49 -34.58 -26.41
N PHE A 446 18.12 -35.85 -26.52
CA PHE A 446 16.93 -36.23 -27.28
C PHE A 446 15.71 -35.98 -26.40
N PRO A 447 14.76 -35.12 -26.79
CA PRO A 447 13.45 -35.15 -26.16
C PRO A 447 12.77 -36.46 -26.58
N ASN A 448 12.28 -37.22 -25.61
CA ASN A 448 11.01 -37.89 -25.85
C ASN A 448 9.98 -37.19 -24.95
N PRO A 449 8.98 -36.49 -25.51
CA PRO A 449 7.84 -36.00 -24.74
C PRO A 449 7.03 -37.12 -24.07
N PHE A 450 7.45 -38.39 -24.20
CA PHE A 450 6.80 -39.57 -23.60
C PHE A 450 7.74 -40.47 -22.76
N ASN A 451 9.01 -40.10 -22.52
CA ASN A 451 9.91 -40.93 -21.69
C ASN A 451 10.06 -40.40 -20.25
N LYS A 452 10.12 -41.33 -19.29
CA LYS A 452 10.45 -41.06 -17.88
C LYS A 452 11.92 -40.65 -17.64
N ALA A 453 12.71 -40.46 -18.70
CA ALA A 453 14.14 -40.21 -18.63
C ALA A 453 14.67 -39.45 -19.85
N THR A 454 15.68 -38.60 -19.64
CA THR A 454 16.45 -37.92 -20.68
C THR A 454 17.87 -38.47 -20.72
N HIS A 455 18.30 -38.91 -21.90
CA HIS A 455 19.67 -39.38 -22.13
C HIS A 455 20.54 -38.22 -22.61
N ILE A 456 21.67 -38.03 -21.94
CA ILE A 456 22.63 -36.95 -22.20
C ILE A 456 23.89 -37.59 -22.75
N LEU A 457 24.19 -37.33 -24.02
CA LEU A 457 25.41 -37.79 -24.68
C LEU A 457 26.53 -36.77 -24.51
N ILE A 458 27.69 -37.23 -24.05
CA ILE A 458 28.88 -36.42 -23.86
C ILE A 458 29.87 -36.83 -24.96
N PRO A 459 30.02 -36.06 -26.05
CA PRO A 459 30.92 -36.42 -27.14
C PRO A 459 32.37 -36.49 -26.66
N GLU A 460 33.19 -37.32 -27.33
CA GLU A 460 34.63 -37.33 -27.08
C GLU A 460 35.25 -35.99 -27.48
N ILE A 461 35.97 -35.37 -26.54
CA ILE A 461 36.57 -34.05 -26.72
C ILE A 461 38.08 -34.22 -26.87
N GLY A 462 38.61 -33.96 -28.07
CA GLY A 462 40.06 -33.91 -28.32
C GLY A 462 40.81 -35.22 -28.05
N GLY A 463 40.16 -36.39 -28.24
CA GLY A 463 40.78 -37.71 -28.01
C GLY A 463 40.91 -38.11 -26.53
N VAL A 464 40.34 -37.34 -25.60
CA VAL A 464 40.33 -37.65 -24.18
C VAL A 464 39.12 -38.54 -23.85
N LYS A 465 39.39 -39.79 -23.43
CA LYS A 465 38.35 -40.66 -22.87
C LYS A 465 37.80 -40.03 -21.60
N THR A 466 36.48 -39.84 -21.52
CA THR A 466 35.70 -39.24 -20.42
C THR A 466 35.77 -39.96 -19.05
N LYS A 467 36.72 -40.89 -18.89
CA LYS A 467 36.88 -41.75 -17.70
C LYS A 467 37.27 -40.99 -16.41
N THR A 468 37.67 -39.72 -16.49
CA THR A 468 38.15 -38.94 -15.33
C THR A 468 37.10 -38.04 -14.68
N GLN A 469 35.91 -37.91 -15.25
CA GLN A 469 34.83 -37.11 -14.65
C GLN A 469 33.59 -37.92 -14.39
N LYS A 470 32.96 -37.59 -13.26
CA LYS A 470 32.04 -38.49 -12.58
C LYS A 470 30.60 -38.04 -12.63
N PHE A 471 30.31 -36.74 -12.82
CA PHE A 471 28.94 -36.23 -12.68
C PHE A 471 28.56 -35.13 -13.70
N VAL A 472 27.28 -35.13 -14.09
CA VAL A 472 26.56 -34.05 -14.76
C VAL A 472 25.59 -33.42 -13.76
N ASP A 473 25.67 -32.11 -13.55
CA ASP A 473 24.76 -31.37 -12.68
C ASP A 473 23.56 -30.87 -13.50
N ILE A 474 22.34 -31.00 -12.98
CA ILE A 474 21.11 -30.46 -13.57
C ILE A 474 20.65 -29.28 -12.73
N TYR A 475 20.35 -28.18 -13.41
CA TYR A 475 19.89 -26.92 -12.83
C TYR A 475 18.48 -26.59 -13.26
N ASP A 476 17.70 -25.99 -12.35
CA ASP A 476 16.49 -25.26 -12.73
C ASP A 476 16.82 -23.89 -13.36
N ILE A 477 15.80 -23.16 -13.81
CA ILE A 477 15.97 -21.85 -14.43
C ILE A 477 16.50 -20.78 -13.47
N THR A 478 16.41 -21.00 -12.16
CA THR A 478 16.91 -20.09 -11.12
C THR A 478 18.37 -20.37 -10.76
N GLY A 479 18.97 -21.43 -11.33
CA GLY A 479 20.36 -21.80 -11.11
C GLY A 479 20.58 -22.73 -9.91
N HIS A 480 19.53 -23.31 -9.32
CA HIS A 480 19.68 -24.31 -8.27
C HIS A 480 19.95 -25.70 -8.86
N ILE A 481 20.87 -26.45 -8.24
CA ILE A 481 21.14 -27.84 -8.63
C ILE A 481 20.01 -28.73 -8.12
N ILE A 482 19.28 -29.35 -9.03
CA ILE A 482 18.15 -30.25 -8.74
C ILE A 482 18.51 -31.73 -8.90
N ALA A 483 19.60 -32.06 -9.60
CA ALA A 483 20.12 -33.43 -9.68
C ALA A 483 21.61 -33.46 -10.00
N LYS A 484 22.30 -34.50 -9.52
CA LYS A 484 23.69 -34.83 -9.90
C LYS A 484 23.75 -36.25 -10.44
N LEU A 485 24.12 -36.39 -11.71
CA LEU A 485 23.97 -37.64 -12.46
C LEU A 485 25.34 -38.27 -12.70
N PRO A 486 25.57 -39.52 -12.27
CA PRO A 486 26.83 -40.17 -12.55
C PRO A 486 27.00 -40.40 -14.06
N THR A 487 28.21 -40.19 -14.56
CA THR A 487 28.56 -40.47 -15.95
C THR A 487 29.05 -41.91 -16.11
N LYS A 488 28.52 -42.62 -17.10
CA LYS A 488 28.91 -43.98 -17.47
C LYS A 488 29.07 -44.07 -18.98
N ASP A 489 30.24 -44.54 -19.43
CA ASP A 489 30.57 -44.79 -20.84
C ASP A 489 30.27 -43.59 -21.77
N GLY A 490 30.59 -42.37 -21.33
CA GLY A 490 30.37 -41.15 -22.12
C GLY A 490 28.92 -40.66 -22.15
N SER A 491 28.08 -41.14 -21.23
CA SER A 491 26.68 -40.72 -21.12
C SER A 491 26.24 -40.49 -19.67
N ALA A 492 25.19 -39.70 -19.50
CA ALA A 492 24.44 -39.59 -18.24
C ALA A 492 22.93 -39.75 -18.54
N THR A 493 22.16 -40.24 -17.57
CA THR A 493 20.71 -40.37 -17.72
C THR A 493 20.02 -39.65 -16.57
N TRP A 494 19.23 -38.64 -16.92
CA TRP A 494 18.39 -37.93 -15.96
C TRP A 494 17.02 -38.58 -15.89
N LYS A 495 16.53 -38.84 -14.67
CA LYS A 495 15.15 -39.28 -14.40
C LYS A 495 14.51 -38.24 -13.48
N PRO A 496 13.70 -37.31 -13.99
CA PRO A 496 13.07 -36.29 -13.17
C PRO A 496 12.22 -36.92 -12.07
N GLN A 497 12.35 -36.43 -10.84
CA GLN A 497 11.51 -36.85 -9.72
C GLN A 497 10.10 -36.24 -9.86
N ASN A 498 9.09 -36.87 -9.27
CA ASN A 498 7.68 -36.45 -9.39
C ASN A 498 7.42 -35.03 -8.88
N GLU A 499 8.31 -34.45 -8.08
CA GLU A 499 8.19 -33.11 -7.48
C GLU A 499 8.68 -31.99 -8.42
N ILE A 500 9.43 -32.32 -9.47
CA ILE A 500 10.00 -31.34 -10.40
C ILE A 500 8.98 -30.99 -11.48
N GLY A 501 8.62 -29.71 -11.68
CA GLY A 501 7.61 -29.29 -12.66
C GLY A 501 7.97 -29.53 -14.13
N SER A 502 7.00 -29.39 -15.04
CA SER A 502 7.31 -29.25 -16.47
C SER A 502 8.05 -27.93 -16.70
N GLY A 503 9.09 -27.91 -17.52
CA GLY A 503 9.87 -26.69 -17.74
C GLY A 503 11.18 -26.89 -18.47
N ILE A 504 11.96 -25.81 -18.52
CA ILE A 504 13.31 -25.79 -19.07
C ILE A 504 14.31 -26.04 -17.94
N TYR A 505 15.29 -26.89 -18.20
CA TYR A 505 16.37 -27.22 -17.28
C TYR A 505 17.71 -27.11 -18.01
N PHE A 506 18.80 -27.01 -17.25
CA PHE A 506 20.15 -26.92 -17.81
C PHE A 506 21.02 -28.04 -17.27
N ALA A 507 21.65 -28.81 -18.15
CA ALA A 507 22.71 -29.74 -17.77
C ALA A 507 24.06 -29.02 -17.84
N SER A 508 24.93 -29.25 -16.85
CA SER A 508 26.33 -28.80 -16.88
C SER A 508 27.29 -29.95 -16.59
N ILE A 509 28.43 -29.93 -17.28
CA ILE A 509 29.58 -30.77 -16.95
C ILE A 509 30.86 -29.96 -17.10
N LYS A 510 31.81 -30.15 -16.18
CA LYS A 510 33.12 -29.50 -16.24
C LYS A 510 34.14 -30.49 -16.74
N ILE A 511 34.74 -30.31 -17.93
CA ILE A 511 35.76 -31.17 -18.57
C ILE A 511 37.12 -30.46 -18.65
N ASN A 512 38.16 -31.04 -18.04
CA ASN A 512 39.52 -30.47 -17.97
C ASN A 512 39.56 -28.99 -17.56
N GLY A 513 38.76 -28.63 -16.55
CA GLY A 513 38.69 -27.25 -16.04
C GLY A 513 37.71 -26.33 -16.78
N LYS A 514 37.16 -26.74 -17.94
CA LYS A 514 36.22 -25.98 -18.75
C LYS A 514 34.77 -26.46 -18.55
N SER A 515 33.82 -25.55 -18.43
CA SER A 515 32.40 -25.89 -18.28
C SER A 515 31.70 -26.01 -19.63
N TYR A 516 30.77 -26.96 -19.72
CA TYR A 516 29.93 -27.25 -20.88
C TYR A 516 28.48 -27.34 -20.43
N PHE A 517 27.56 -26.87 -21.27
CA PHE A 517 26.15 -26.74 -20.90
C PHE A 517 25.22 -27.25 -22.01
N ALA A 518 24.03 -27.72 -21.62
CA ALA A 518 22.96 -28.14 -22.53
C ALA A 518 21.59 -27.71 -21.98
N LYS A 519 20.68 -27.33 -22.87
CA LYS A 519 19.27 -27.10 -22.53
C LYS A 519 18.50 -28.41 -22.58
N LEU A 520 17.69 -28.66 -21.55
CA LEU A 520 16.76 -29.77 -21.45
C LEU A 520 15.33 -29.21 -21.39
N ILE A 521 14.38 -29.92 -22.00
CA ILE A 521 12.95 -29.62 -21.88
C ILE A 521 12.31 -30.85 -21.27
N TYR A 522 11.63 -30.66 -20.14
CA TYR A 522 10.87 -31.70 -19.46
C TYR A 522 9.40 -31.34 -19.48
N ILE A 523 8.57 -32.27 -19.94
CA ILE A 523 7.12 -32.14 -19.99
C ILE A 523 6.56 -33.39 -19.31
N LYS A 524 5.78 -33.20 -18.25
CA LYS A 524 5.10 -34.27 -17.51
C LYS A 524 3.90 -34.85 -18.25
#